data_AF-A0A451AQ90-F1
#
_entry.id   AF-A0A451AQ90-F1
#
_cell.length_a   1.000
_cell.length_b   1.000
_cell.length_c   1.000
_cell.angle_alpha   90.00
_cell.angle_beta   90.00
_cell.angle_gamma   90.00
#
_symmetry.space_group_name_H-M   'P 1'
#
loop_
_entity.id
_entity.type
_entity.pdbx_description
1 polymer ?
#
loop_
_entity_poly.entity_id
_entity_poly.type
_entity_poly.pdbx_seq_one_letter_code
_entity_poly.pdbx_strand_id
1 'polypeptide(L)' 'MIEPHDRRLALGLIREAIDAGASYKKACEILDVDERTVRRWRRQLRATDGLEDRRRESGGAR' A
#
# COMPACT_ATOMS: atom_id res chain seq x y z
N MET A 1 11.94 2.78 -7.66
CA MET A 1 10.58 3.22 -7.25
C MET A 1 9.77 1.93 -7.08
N ILE A 2 9.24 1.65 -5.88
CA ILE A 2 8.48 0.40 -5.63
C ILE A 2 7.13 0.47 -6.37
N GLU A 3 6.74 -0.58 -7.08
CA GLU A 3 5.53 -0.63 -7.91
C GLU A 3 4.26 -0.58 -7.04
N PRO A 4 3.13 0.02 -7.48
CA PRO A 4 1.91 0.08 -6.68
C PRO A 4 1.39 -1.28 -6.19
N HIS A 5 1.62 -2.35 -6.95
CA HIS A 5 1.29 -3.72 -6.54
C HIS A 5 2.13 -4.15 -5.32
N ASP A 6 3.45 -4.01 -5.40
CA ASP A 6 4.38 -4.34 -4.31
C ASP A 6 4.08 -3.54 -3.04
N ARG A 7 3.64 -2.29 -3.17
CA ARG A 7 3.22 -1.47 -2.01
C ARG A 7 2.02 -2.08 -1.30
N ARG A 8 1.05 -2.64 -2.03
CA ARG A 8 -0.13 -3.30 -1.45
C ARG A 8 0.28 -4.59 -0.76
N LEU A 9 1.13 -5.38 -1.40
CA LEU A 9 1.67 -6.61 -0.83
C LEU A 9 2.43 -6.33 0.47
N ALA A 10 3.35 -5.35 0.47
CA ALA A 10 4.09 -4.94 1.65
C ALA A 10 3.17 -4.46 2.78
N LEU A 11 2.11 -3.71 2.47
CA LEU A 11 1.11 -3.30 3.46
C LEU A 11 0.33 -4.48 4.05
N GLY A 12 0.05 -5.52 3.25
CA GLY A 12 -0.54 -6.78 3.70
C GLY A 12 0.37 -7.54 4.64
N LEU A 13 1.63 -7.76 4.24
CA LEU A 13 2.64 -8.44 5.05
C LEU A 13 2.89 -7.74 6.41
N ILE A 14 2.94 -6.40 6.41
CA ILE A 14 3.05 -5.63 7.66
C ILE A 14 1.87 -5.89 8.58
N ARG A 15 0.65 -5.97 8.01
CA ARG A 15 -0.55 -6.24 8.80
C ARG A 15 -0.54 -7.66 9.36
N GLU A 16 -0.23 -8.66 8.55
CA GLU A 16 -0.12 -10.05 8.99
C GLU A 16 0.91 -10.21 10.10
N ALA A 17 2.06 -9.56 10.00
CA ALA A 17 3.08 -9.57 11.03
C ALA A 17 2.56 -8.98 12.36
N ILE A 18 1.79 -7.89 12.31
CA ILE A 18 1.19 -7.27 13.50
C ILE A 18 0.12 -8.17 14.11
N ASP A 19 -0.73 -8.77 13.27
CA ASP A 19 -1.75 -9.71 13.70
C ASP A 19 -1.13 -10.97 14.35
N ALA A 20 0.08 -11.36 13.91
CA ALA A 20 0.91 -12.39 14.53
C ALA A 20 1.65 -11.93 15.81
N GLY A 21 1.49 -10.67 16.23
CA GLY A 21 2.06 -10.11 17.47
C GLY A 21 3.36 -9.32 17.29
N ALA A 22 3.84 -9.09 16.07
CA ALA A 22 4.99 -8.24 15.84
C ALA A 22 4.66 -6.76 16.08
N SER A 23 5.66 -5.99 16.54
CA SER A 23 5.49 -4.53 16.60
C SER A 23 5.50 -3.93 15.19
N TYR A 24 4.73 -2.85 14.98
CA TYR A 24 4.69 -2.13 13.71
C TYR A 24 6.10 -1.72 13.23
N LYS A 25 6.94 -1.23 14.15
CA LYS A 25 8.33 -0.86 13.86
C LYS A 25 9.12 -2.06 13.35
N LYS A 26 9.01 -3.22 14.01
CA LYS A 26 9.74 -4.42 13.63
C LYS A 26 9.29 -4.98 12.27
N ALA A 27 7.99 -4.95 12.01
CA ALA A 27 7.43 -5.35 10.72
C ALA A 27 7.94 -4.48 9.56
N CYS A 28 8.03 -3.16 9.77
CA CYS A 28 8.60 -2.24 8.77
C CYS A 28 10.10 -2.49 8.56
N GLU A 29 10.85 -2.70 9.65
CA GLU A 29 12.30 -2.95 9.62
C GLU A 29 12.67 -4.24 8.89
N ILE A 30 11.89 -5.33 9.04
CA ILE A 30 12.11 -6.61 8.35
C ILE A 30 11.92 -6.47 6.82
N LEU A 31 10.99 -5.62 6.39
CA LEU A 31 10.72 -5.36 4.97
C LEU A 31 11.63 -4.26 4.39
N ASP A 32 12.62 -3.80 5.16
CA ASP A 32 13.53 -2.71 4.79
C ASP A 32 12.80 -1.46 4.29
N VAL A 33 11.70 -1.11 4.97
CA VAL A 33 10.87 0.04 4.61
C VAL A 33 10.68 0.97 5.79
N ASP A 34 10.84 2.26 5.55
CA ASP A 34 10.65 3.26 6.60
C ASP A 34 9.15 3.43 6.97
N GLU A 35 8.85 3.59 8.25
CA GLU A 35 7.49 3.80 8.75
C GLU A 35 6.78 4.97 8.05
N ARG A 36 7.50 6.06 7.75
CA ARG A 36 6.92 7.24 7.07
C ARG A 36 6.51 6.88 5.64
N THR A 37 7.29 6.04 4.97
CA THR A 37 6.98 5.53 3.63
C THR A 37 5.72 4.69 3.64
N VAL A 38 5.58 3.78 4.62
CA VAL A 38 4.37 2.96 4.80
C VAL A 38 3.15 3.82 5.11
N ARG A 39 3.27 4.81 5.99
CA ARG A 39 2.21 5.78 6.30
C ARG A 39 1.79 6.58 5.06
N ARG A 40 2.76 7.02 4.24
CA ARG A 40 2.50 7.71 2.97
C ARG A 40 1.75 6.81 1.99
N TRP A 41 2.16 5.55 1.83
CA TRP A 41 1.46 4.59 0.98
C TRP A 41 0.02 4.36 1.43
N ARG A 42 -0.23 4.23 2.74
CA ARG A 42 -1.61 4.13 3.26
C ARG A 42 -2.46 5.35 2.91
N ARG A 43 -1.90 6.57 2.97
CA ARG A 43 -2.62 7.79 2.55
C ARG A 43 -2.90 7.80 1.05
N GLN A 44 -1.91 7.40 0.24
CA GLN A 44 -2.09 7.28 -1.22
C GLN A 44 -3.14 6.24 -1.56
N LEU A 45 -3.15 5.09 -0.87
CA LEU A 45 -4.14 4.05 -1.07
C LEU A 45 -5.54 4.56 -0.73
N ARG A 46 -5.73 5.25 0.41
CA ARG A 46 -7.03 5.85 0.76
C ARG A 46 -7.48 6.93 -0.22
N ALA A 47 -6.55 7.73 -0.73
CA ALA A 47 -6.86 8.73 -1.75
C ALA A 47 -7.22 8.07 -3.09
N THR A 48 -6.60 6.95 -3.44
CA THR A 48 -6.91 6.17 -4.64
C THR A 48 -8.16 5.29 -4.47
N ASP A 49 -8.43 4.73 -3.29
CA ASP A 49 -9.65 3.95 -3.03
C ASP A 49 -10.88 4.86 -2.91
N GLY A 50 -10.71 6.10 -2.43
CA GLY A 50 -11.74 7.15 -2.52
C GLY A 50 -11.91 7.75 -3.92
N LEU A 51 -10.98 7.45 -4.82
CA LEU A 51 -11.04 7.71 -6.24
C LEU A 51 -11.14 6.37 -6.95
N GLU A 52 -12.24 5.62 -6.76
CA GLU A 52 -12.57 4.49 -7.66
C GLU A 52 -12.24 4.93 -9.08
N ASP A 53 -11.17 4.34 -9.62
CA ASP A 53 -10.51 4.81 -10.82
C ASP A 53 -11.45 4.48 -12.00
N ARG A 54 -12.42 5.37 -12.28
CA ARG A 54 -13.29 5.35 -13.46
C ARG A 54 -12.54 5.65 -14.75
N ARG A 55 -11.21 5.47 -14.77
CA ARG A 55 -10.37 5.72 -15.93
C ARG A 55 -10.30 4.50 -16.88
N ARG A 56 -11.16 3.49 -16.67
CA ARG A 56 -11.40 2.39 -17.63
C ARG A 56 -12.66 2.54 -18.50
N GLU A 57 -13.36 3.68 -18.47
CA GLU A 57 -14.55 3.88 -19.32
C GLU A 57 -14.38 4.90 -20.46
N SER A 58 -13.26 5.63 -20.54
CA SER A 58 -13.04 6.62 -21.61
C SER A 58 -11.93 6.17 -22.55
N GLY A 59 -12.17 5.10 -23.31
CA GLY A 59 -11.19 4.57 -24.26
C GLY A 59 -11.82 3.63 -25.29
N GLY A 60 -12.93 4.03 -25.90
CA GLY A 60 -13.61 3.18 -26.88
C GLY A 60 -14.79 3.84 -27.58
N ALA A 61 -14.56 4.96 -28.26
CA ALA A 61 -15.44 5.44 -29.33
C ALA A 61 -14.58 6.19 -30.35
N ARG A 62 -14.11 5.47 -31.36
CA ARG A 62 -13.81 6.02 -32.68
C ARG A 62 -14.92 5.56 -33.61
#